data_AF-A0A4Q3V5W0-F1
#
_entry.id   AF-A0A4Q3V5W0-F1
#
_cell.length_a   1.000
_cell.length_b   1.000
_cell.length_c   1.000
_cell.angle_alpha   90.00
_cell.angle_beta   90.00
_cell.angle_gamma   90.00
#
_symmetry.space_group_name_H-M   'P 1'
#
loop_
_entity.id
_entity.type
_entity.pdbx_description
1 polymer ?
#
loop_
_entity_poly.entity_id
_entity_poly.type
_entity_poly.pdbx_seq_one_letter_code
_entity_poly.pdbx_strand_id
1 'polypeptide(L)'
;MSLTPAEAQIALKDIEKTENRAAASQHHRVSSPYLIMWGIIWIIGYTASAAISEMSIVWMPLIVIGVVVSILLARRDPSGRAKEFGWRYGASFAVIGIFNTALVAVMSPLDYNQMSALIPLAVGVYYAFIGIWTRAWRMMPLGLALIGLTTLGYFLLPEYFRYWMAAVGGGGLIVGGLWMRNA
;
A
#
# COMPACT_ATOMS: atom_id res chain seq x y z
N MET A 1 -42.14 20.43 -16.19
CA MET A 1 -42.17 20.56 -14.72
C MET A 1 -40.84 21.15 -14.28
N SER A 2 -40.86 22.36 -13.72
CA SER A 2 -39.68 22.99 -13.09
C SER A 2 -39.59 22.50 -11.65
N LEU A 3 -38.43 21.96 -11.26
CA LEU A 3 -38.17 21.60 -9.86
C LEU A 3 -38.25 22.83 -8.97
N THR A 4 -38.86 22.69 -7.80
CA THR A 4 -38.79 23.72 -6.78
C THR A 4 -37.34 23.84 -6.25
N PRO A 5 -36.92 25.00 -5.73
CA PRO A 5 -35.57 25.17 -5.17
C PRO A 5 -35.20 24.11 -4.11
N ALA A 6 -36.18 23.67 -3.31
CA ALA A 6 -35.99 22.63 -2.31
C ALA A 6 -35.74 21.25 -2.94
N GLU A 7 -36.51 20.87 -3.96
CA GLU A 7 -36.33 19.61 -4.69
C GLU A 7 -35.01 19.58 -5.45
N ALA A 8 -34.59 20.72 -6.03
CA ALA A 8 -33.29 20.85 -6.68
C ALA A 8 -32.13 20.67 -5.68
N GLN A 9 -32.26 21.20 -4.47
CA GLN A 9 -31.24 21.07 -3.43
C GLN A 9 -31.14 19.63 -2.88
N ILE A 10 -32.27 18.92 -2.79
CA ILE A 10 -32.32 17.50 -2.43
C ILE A 10 -31.68 16.65 -3.52
N ALA A 11 -32.04 16.88 -4.80
CA ALA A 11 -31.47 16.17 -5.93
C ALA A 11 -29.94 16.38 -6.04
N LEU A 12 -29.45 17.59 -5.80
CA LEU A 12 -28.01 17.88 -5.76
C LEU A 12 -27.31 17.16 -4.61
N LYS A 13 -27.89 17.12 -3.41
CA LYS A 13 -27.36 16.36 -2.27
C LYS A 13 -27.31 14.85 -2.55
N ASP A 14 -28.30 14.32 -3.26
CA ASP A 14 -28.34 12.89 -3.61
C ASP A 14 -27.34 12.54 -4.72
N ILE A 15 -27.16 13.43 -5.71
CA ILE A 15 -26.09 13.31 -6.70
C ILE A 15 -24.73 13.35 -6.01
N GLU A 16 -24.50 14.33 -5.13
CA GLU A 16 -23.23 14.47 -4.40
C GLU A 16 -22.95 13.25 -3.50
N LYS A 17 -23.96 12.72 -2.78
CA LYS A 17 -23.81 11.47 -2.01
C LYS A 17 -23.49 10.28 -2.90
N THR A 18 -24.12 10.17 -4.06
CA THR A 18 -23.93 9.06 -4.99
C THR A 18 -22.56 9.13 -5.65
N GLU A 19 -22.14 10.32 -6.06
CA GLU A 19 -20.81 10.61 -6.60
C GLU A 19 -19.72 10.36 -5.56
N ASN A 20 -19.93 10.79 -4.31
CA ASN A 20 -19.01 10.54 -3.20
C ASN A 20 -18.87 9.04 -2.90
N ARG A 21 -19.95 8.27 -2.95
CA ARG A 21 -19.93 6.80 -2.79
C ARG A 21 -19.29 6.09 -3.99
N ALA A 22 -19.58 6.54 -5.20
CA ALA A 22 -19.00 5.98 -6.42
C ALA A 22 -17.49 6.24 -6.52
N ALA A 23 -17.03 7.44 -6.12
CA ALA A 23 -15.60 7.77 -6.09
C ALA A 23 -14.85 6.94 -5.05
N ALA A 24 -15.41 6.72 -3.86
CA ALA A 24 -14.79 5.90 -2.81
C ALA A 24 -14.71 4.41 -3.19
N SER A 25 -15.79 3.82 -3.69
CA SER A 25 -15.80 2.40 -4.12
C SER A 25 -14.90 2.12 -5.32
N GLN A 26 -14.77 3.09 -6.24
CA GLN A 26 -13.86 2.97 -7.39
C GLN A 26 -12.39 3.06 -6.98
N HIS A 27 -12.03 3.90 -6.00
CA HIS A 27 -10.65 3.96 -5.46
C HIS A 27 -10.24 2.62 -4.83
N HIS A 28 -11.16 1.95 -4.12
CA HIS A 28 -10.90 0.65 -3.51
C HIS A 28 -10.64 -0.47 -4.55
N ARG A 29 -11.38 -0.47 -5.66
CA ARG A 29 -11.18 -1.44 -6.76
C ARG A 29 -9.84 -1.30 -7.47
N VAL A 30 -9.32 -0.08 -7.62
CA VAL A 30 -8.03 0.15 -8.31
C VAL A 30 -6.85 -0.26 -7.43
N SER A 31 -6.91 -0.04 -6.12
CA SER A 31 -5.79 -0.36 -5.21
C SER A 31 -5.67 -1.86 -4.85
N SER A 32 -6.77 -2.63 -4.94
CA SER A 32 -6.79 -4.05 -4.57
C SER A 32 -5.74 -4.92 -5.30
N PRO A 33 -5.63 -4.91 -6.66
CA PRO A 33 -4.67 -5.75 -7.38
C PRO A 33 -3.21 -5.48 -6.99
N TYR A 34 -2.86 -4.23 -6.70
CA TYR A 34 -1.52 -3.85 -6.27
C TYR A 34 -1.19 -4.42 -4.89
N LEU A 35 -2.12 -4.33 -3.92
CA LEU A 35 -1.90 -4.90 -2.60
C LEU A 35 -1.69 -6.42 -2.64
N ILE A 36 -2.51 -7.14 -3.42
CA ILE A 36 -2.40 -8.59 -3.53
C ILE A 36 -1.05 -8.98 -4.16
N MET A 37 -0.68 -8.34 -5.26
CA MET A 37 0.59 -8.60 -5.94
C MET A 37 1.80 -8.30 -5.03
N TRP A 38 1.83 -7.13 -4.38
CA TRP A 38 2.91 -6.79 -3.44
C TRP A 38 2.92 -7.71 -2.23
N GLY A 39 1.76 -8.17 -1.74
CA GLY A 39 1.67 -9.16 -0.68
C GLY A 39 2.28 -10.50 -1.07
N ILE A 40 2.06 -10.98 -2.29
CA ILE A 40 2.72 -12.18 -2.82
C ILE A 40 4.24 -11.97 -2.88
N ILE A 41 4.69 -10.84 -3.40
CA ILE A 41 6.11 -10.49 -3.48
C ILE A 41 6.73 -10.49 -2.08
N TRP A 42 6.04 -9.95 -1.08
CA TRP A 42 6.52 -9.91 0.29
C TRP A 42 6.60 -11.30 0.92
N ILE A 43 5.60 -12.16 0.70
CA ILE A 43 5.66 -13.56 1.16
C ILE A 43 6.92 -14.23 0.61
N ILE A 44 7.16 -14.11 -0.69
CA ILE A 44 8.33 -14.72 -1.34
C ILE A 44 9.62 -14.08 -0.81
N GLY A 45 9.70 -12.74 -0.78
CA GLY A 45 10.88 -11.99 -0.39
C GLY A 45 11.30 -12.23 1.04
N TYR A 46 10.36 -12.20 1.99
CA TYR A 46 10.65 -12.45 3.39
C TYR A 46 10.95 -13.93 3.68
N THR A 47 10.26 -14.86 3.03
CA THR A 47 10.55 -16.30 3.18
C THR A 47 11.92 -16.65 2.62
N ALA A 48 12.25 -16.16 1.41
CA ALA A 48 13.55 -16.37 0.81
C ALA A 48 14.67 -15.67 1.60
N SER A 49 14.40 -14.46 2.10
CA SER A 49 15.32 -13.74 3.00
C SER A 49 15.56 -14.48 4.30
N ALA A 50 14.68 -15.39 4.73
CA ALA A 50 14.92 -16.20 5.92
C ALA A 50 15.94 -17.34 5.67
N ALA A 51 16.02 -17.82 4.42
CA ALA A 51 16.94 -18.88 4.01
C ALA A 51 18.28 -18.37 3.44
N ILE A 52 18.29 -17.15 2.88
CA ILE A 52 19.45 -16.56 2.20
C ILE A 52 19.88 -15.30 2.96
N SER A 53 21.15 -15.20 3.34
CA SER A 53 21.69 -14.07 4.12
C SER A 53 21.93 -12.80 3.30
N GLU A 54 21.91 -12.90 1.97
CA GLU A 54 22.13 -11.76 1.06
C GLU A 54 20.83 -11.11 0.60
N MET A 55 20.54 -9.92 1.13
CA MET A 55 19.29 -9.19 0.89
C MET A 55 19.11 -8.78 -0.57
N SER A 56 20.19 -8.34 -1.22
CA SER A 56 20.18 -7.78 -2.57
C SER A 56 19.77 -8.82 -3.61
N ILE A 57 20.27 -10.05 -3.49
CA ILE A 57 19.99 -11.16 -4.41
C ILE A 57 18.50 -11.53 -4.39
N VAL A 58 17.88 -11.51 -3.20
CA VAL A 58 16.47 -11.85 -3.05
C VAL A 58 15.56 -10.70 -3.52
N TRP A 59 15.82 -9.48 -3.06
CA TRP A 59 14.89 -8.38 -3.24
C TRP A 59 15.01 -7.68 -4.60
N MET A 60 16.20 -7.55 -5.20
CA MET A 60 16.33 -6.85 -6.49
C MET A 60 15.44 -7.45 -7.59
N PRO A 61 15.45 -8.78 -7.86
CA PRO A 61 14.59 -9.37 -8.87
C PRO A 61 13.11 -9.18 -8.56
N LEU A 62 12.73 -9.33 -7.29
CA LEU A 62 11.35 -9.19 -6.82
C LEU A 62 10.82 -7.76 -6.98
N ILE A 63 11.64 -6.75 -6.68
CA ILE A 63 11.29 -5.35 -6.90
C ILE A 63 11.10 -5.07 -8.39
N VAL A 64 12.01 -5.55 -9.24
CA VAL A 64 11.89 -5.40 -10.70
C VAL A 64 10.58 -6.02 -11.20
N ILE A 65 10.26 -7.24 -10.77
CA ILE A 65 8.99 -7.90 -11.12
C ILE A 65 7.80 -7.07 -10.62
N GLY A 66 7.82 -6.61 -9.37
CA GLY A 66 6.75 -5.80 -8.79
C GLY A 66 6.51 -4.49 -9.54
N VAL A 67 7.57 -3.80 -9.96
CA VAL A 67 7.48 -2.59 -10.77
C VAL A 67 6.89 -2.89 -12.16
N VAL A 68 7.40 -3.92 -12.84
CA VAL A 68 6.90 -4.32 -14.18
C VAL A 68 5.41 -4.67 -14.11
N VAL A 69 5.00 -5.51 -13.16
CA VAL A 69 3.59 -5.90 -13.02
C VAL A 69 2.73 -4.70 -12.60
N SER A 70 3.23 -3.79 -11.76
CA SER A 70 2.52 -2.55 -11.42
C SER A 70 2.24 -1.67 -12.65
N ILE A 71 3.21 -1.57 -13.57
CA ILE A 71 3.05 -0.83 -14.83
C ILE A 71 2.01 -1.52 -15.72
N LEU A 72 2.05 -2.85 -15.82
CA LEU A 72 1.08 -3.63 -16.60
C LEU A 72 -0.35 -3.48 -16.04
N LEU A 73 -0.50 -3.48 -14.71
CA LEU A 73 -1.79 -3.22 -14.05
C LEU A 73 -2.29 -1.80 -14.34
N ALA A 74 -1.41 -0.80 -14.28
CA ALA A 74 -1.77 0.58 -14.56
C ALA A 74 -2.25 0.78 -16.01
N ARG A 75 -1.66 0.05 -16.96
CA ARG A 75 -2.07 0.08 -18.38
C ARG A 75 -3.41 -0.61 -18.65
N ARG A 76 -3.83 -1.53 -17.78
CA ARG A 76 -5.09 -2.27 -17.90
C ARG A 76 -6.27 -1.56 -17.23
N ASP A 77 -6.04 -0.43 -16.56
CA ASP A 77 -7.10 0.37 -15.94
C ASP A 77 -7.92 1.11 -17.03
N PRO A 78 -9.17 0.68 -17.31
CA PRO A 78 -9.98 1.27 -18.36
C PRO A 78 -10.49 2.68 -18.01
N SER A 79 -10.36 3.09 -16.75
CA SER A 79 -10.93 4.36 -16.25
C SER A 79 -10.08 5.60 -16.56
N GLY A 80 -8.83 5.41 -17.02
CA GLY A 80 -7.90 6.51 -17.31
C GLY A 80 -7.41 7.30 -16.09
N ARG A 81 -7.96 7.05 -14.88
CA ARG A 81 -7.61 7.78 -13.65
C ARG A 81 -6.26 7.39 -13.06
N ALA A 82 -5.72 6.21 -13.41
CA ALA A 82 -4.30 5.90 -13.20
C ALA A 82 -3.38 6.99 -13.78
N LYS A 83 -3.82 7.73 -14.81
CA LYS A 83 -3.07 8.85 -15.40
C LYS A 83 -3.23 10.16 -14.62
N GLU A 84 -4.43 10.46 -14.12
CA GLU A 84 -4.72 11.69 -13.36
C GLU A 84 -4.09 11.67 -11.95
N PHE A 85 -4.12 10.51 -11.29
CA PHE A 85 -3.50 10.31 -9.99
C PHE A 85 -2.06 9.78 -10.05
N GLY A 86 -1.64 9.22 -11.20
CA GLY A 86 -0.40 8.46 -11.34
C GLY A 86 0.86 9.24 -11.00
N TRP A 87 0.94 10.52 -11.38
CA TRP A 87 2.08 11.37 -11.02
C TRP A 87 2.18 11.60 -9.51
N ARG A 88 1.06 11.87 -8.82
CA ARG A 88 1.06 12.12 -7.36
C ARG A 88 1.48 10.87 -6.59
N TYR A 89 0.98 9.70 -6.99
CA TYR A 89 1.42 8.42 -6.41
C TYR A 89 2.89 8.14 -6.71
N GLY A 90 3.33 8.33 -7.96
CA GLY A 90 4.72 8.15 -8.37
C GLY A 90 5.69 9.08 -7.63
N ALA A 91 5.35 10.36 -7.52
CA ALA A 91 6.12 11.35 -6.76
C ALA A 91 6.16 10.99 -5.27
N SER A 92 5.05 10.51 -4.70
CA SER A 92 5.02 10.04 -3.30
C SER A 92 5.94 8.84 -3.08
N PHE A 93 5.95 7.86 -3.98
CA PHE A 93 6.90 6.75 -3.92
C PHE A 93 8.34 7.21 -4.07
N ALA A 94 8.62 8.19 -4.93
CA ALA A 94 9.97 8.76 -5.07
C ALA A 94 10.42 9.46 -3.77
N VAL A 95 9.55 10.27 -3.16
CA VAL A 95 9.83 10.94 -1.88
C VAL A 95 10.10 9.92 -0.76
N ILE A 96 9.27 8.86 -0.67
CA ILE A 96 9.50 7.77 0.28
C ILE A 96 10.83 7.08 0.01
N GLY A 97 11.17 6.81 -1.26
CA GLY A 97 12.46 6.21 -1.63
C GLY A 97 13.66 7.07 -1.25
N ILE A 98 13.59 8.38 -1.47
CA ILE A 98 14.62 9.35 -1.08
C ILE A 98 14.74 9.38 0.45
N PHE A 99 13.62 9.46 1.17
CA PHE A 99 13.61 9.45 2.63
C PHE A 99 14.25 8.19 3.21
N ASN A 100 13.87 6.99 2.71
CA ASN A 100 14.45 5.74 3.17
C ASN A 100 15.96 5.67 2.86
N THR A 101 16.39 6.08 1.67
CA THR A 101 17.81 6.12 1.30
C THR A 101 18.60 7.06 2.22
N ALA A 102 18.08 8.27 2.47
CA ALA A 102 18.71 9.22 3.37
C ALA A 102 18.77 8.70 4.81
N LEU A 103 17.69 8.08 5.28
CA LEU A 103 17.63 7.51 6.63
C LEU A 103 18.65 6.36 6.80
N VAL A 104 18.74 5.46 5.82
CA VAL A 104 19.76 4.39 5.80
C VAL A 104 21.17 4.99 5.78
N ALA A 105 21.42 6.03 4.97
CA ALA A 105 22.74 6.67 4.91
C ALA A 105 23.17 7.29 6.25
N VAL A 106 22.22 7.85 7.02
CA VAL A 106 22.49 8.48 8.32
C VAL A 106 22.58 7.45 9.46
N MET A 107 21.80 6.36 9.40
CA MET A 107 21.70 5.35 10.47
C MET A 107 22.58 4.10 10.24
N SER A 108 23.30 4.02 9.13
CA SER A 108 24.20 2.91 8.82
C SER A 108 25.33 2.78 9.86
N PRO A 109 25.77 1.55 10.23
CA PRO A 109 25.31 0.26 9.73
C PRO A 109 24.01 -0.21 10.40
N LEU A 110 23.05 -0.62 9.57
CA LEU A 110 21.80 -1.25 10.01
C LEU A 110 21.94 -2.77 9.97
N ASP A 111 21.36 -3.45 10.95
CA ASP A 111 21.20 -4.90 10.89
C ASP A 111 20.14 -5.31 9.85
N TYR A 112 20.14 -6.59 9.50
CA TYR A 112 19.25 -7.11 8.46
C TYR A 112 17.76 -6.98 8.82
N ASN A 113 17.41 -7.12 10.11
CA ASN A 113 16.03 -7.01 10.59
C ASN A 113 15.57 -5.55 10.59
N GLN A 114 16.43 -4.60 10.96
CA GLN A 114 16.20 -3.17 10.88
C GLN A 114 15.93 -2.75 9.43
N MET A 115 16.78 -3.20 8.51
CA MET A 115 16.58 -2.96 7.07
C MET A 115 15.26 -3.58 6.58
N SER A 116 14.93 -4.78 7.06
CA SER A 116 13.69 -5.50 6.73
C SER A 116 12.43 -4.86 7.31
N ALA A 117 12.53 -4.13 8.42
CA ALA A 117 11.42 -3.43 9.07
C ALA A 117 11.18 -2.02 8.50
N LEU A 118 12.24 -1.37 8.02
CA LEU A 118 12.20 0.02 7.53
C LEU A 118 11.16 0.23 6.44
N ILE A 119 11.20 -0.60 5.39
CA ILE A 119 10.31 -0.47 4.23
C ILE A 119 8.84 -0.68 4.61
N PRO A 120 8.44 -1.73 5.35
CA PRO A 120 7.07 -1.88 5.83
C PRO A 120 6.56 -0.73 6.68
N LEU A 121 7.39 -0.18 7.57
CA LEU A 121 7.00 0.98 8.38
C LEU A 121 6.71 2.19 7.48
N ALA A 122 7.59 2.49 6.52
CA ALA A 122 7.38 3.58 5.58
C ALA A 122 6.13 3.39 4.71
N VAL A 123 5.89 2.16 4.22
CA VAL A 123 4.68 1.81 3.47
C VAL A 123 3.42 1.93 4.32
N GLY A 124 3.48 1.52 5.59
CA GLY A 124 2.37 1.64 6.53
C GLY A 124 1.99 3.10 6.79
N VAL A 125 2.98 3.98 6.99
CA VAL A 125 2.76 5.43 7.10
C VAL A 125 2.11 5.99 5.84
N TYR A 126 2.59 5.56 4.67
CA TYR A 126 2.03 5.99 3.40
C TYR A 126 0.55 5.58 3.23
N TYR A 127 0.20 4.34 3.55
CA TYR A 127 -1.19 3.88 3.53
C TYR A 127 -2.06 4.61 4.56
N ALA A 128 -1.52 4.91 5.74
CA ALA A 128 -2.20 5.73 6.72
C ALA A 128 -2.51 7.13 6.17
N PHE A 129 -1.52 7.81 5.57
CA PHE A 129 -1.72 9.13 4.96
C PHE A 129 -2.68 9.10 3.79
N ILE A 130 -2.63 8.09 2.92
CA ILE A 130 -3.63 7.91 1.87
C ILE A 130 -5.02 7.83 2.50
N GLY A 131 -5.19 7.06 3.57
CA GLY A 131 -6.48 6.95 4.25
C GLY A 131 -6.99 8.25 4.90
N ILE A 132 -6.09 9.11 5.38
CA ILE A 132 -6.44 10.39 6.02
C ILE A 132 -6.71 11.48 4.96
N TRP A 133 -5.88 11.57 3.92
CA TRP A 133 -5.90 12.67 2.95
C TRP A 133 -6.76 12.39 1.73
N THR A 134 -7.05 11.12 1.45
CA THR A 134 -8.00 10.73 0.40
C THR A 134 -9.29 10.23 1.04
N ARG A 135 -10.36 10.15 0.25
CA ARG A 135 -11.64 9.57 0.70
C ARG A 135 -11.58 8.06 0.95
N ALA A 136 -10.39 7.44 0.87
CA ALA A 136 -10.17 6.02 1.07
C ALA A 136 -9.87 5.67 2.55
N TRP A 137 -10.75 6.07 3.48
CA TRP A 137 -10.58 5.85 4.94
C TRP A 137 -10.14 4.43 5.33
N ARG A 138 -10.56 3.42 4.55
CA ARG A 138 -10.18 2.01 4.73
C ARG A 138 -8.67 1.73 4.62
N MET A 139 -7.90 2.57 3.92
CA MET A 139 -6.44 2.42 3.84
C MET A 139 -5.75 2.75 5.17
N MET A 140 -6.37 3.57 6.01
CA MET A 140 -5.82 3.98 7.30
C MET A 140 -5.61 2.82 8.28
N PRO A 141 -6.62 1.99 8.62
CA PRO A 141 -6.42 0.85 9.52
C PRO A 141 -5.44 -0.17 8.95
N LEU A 142 -5.34 -0.31 7.63
CA LEU A 142 -4.35 -1.19 6.99
C LEU A 142 -2.92 -0.68 7.22
N GLY A 143 -2.70 0.62 7.03
CA GLY A 143 -1.41 1.25 7.31
C GLY A 143 -1.00 1.16 8.78
N LEU A 144 -1.93 1.44 9.69
CA LEU A 144 -1.70 1.34 11.14
C LEU A 144 -1.45 -0.11 11.59
N ALA A 145 -2.21 -1.07 11.05
CA ALA A 145 -1.98 -2.48 11.31
C ALA A 145 -0.59 -2.91 10.81
N LEU A 146 -0.18 -2.47 9.62
CA LEU A 146 1.14 -2.78 9.09
C LEU A 146 2.27 -2.20 9.97
N ILE A 147 2.13 -0.96 10.44
CA ILE A 147 3.08 -0.35 11.38
C ILE A 147 3.14 -1.19 12.66
N GLY A 148 1.99 -1.40 13.32
CA GLY A 148 1.90 -2.10 14.59
C GLY A 148 2.45 -3.52 14.51
N LEU A 149 2.06 -4.28 13.49
CA LEU A 149 2.51 -5.66 13.29
C LEU A 149 4.00 -5.76 12.96
N THR A 150 4.55 -4.79 12.22
CA THR A 150 5.99 -4.72 11.95
C THR A 150 6.75 -4.43 13.24
N THR A 151 6.33 -3.42 14.00
CA THR A 151 6.97 -3.06 15.27
C THR A 151 6.89 -4.18 16.29
N LEU A 152 5.72 -4.80 16.45
CA LEU A 152 5.52 -5.93 17.36
C LEU A 152 6.40 -7.12 16.97
N GLY A 153 6.43 -7.49 15.69
CA GLY A 153 7.28 -8.59 15.21
C GLY A 153 8.76 -8.31 15.44
N TYR A 154 9.20 -7.09 15.18
CA TYR A 154 10.60 -6.71 15.30
C TYR A 154 11.09 -6.80 16.76
N PHE A 155 10.30 -6.33 17.73
CA PHE A 155 10.68 -6.34 19.14
C PHE A 155 10.41 -7.66 19.86
N LEU A 156 9.31 -8.36 19.55
CA LEU A 156 8.91 -9.58 20.27
C LEU A 156 9.43 -10.86 19.64
N LEU A 157 9.71 -10.86 18.33
CA LEU A 157 10.09 -12.05 17.56
C LEU A 157 11.33 -11.79 16.67
N PRO A 158 12.45 -11.27 17.19
CA PRO A 158 13.60 -10.88 16.35
C PRO A 158 14.18 -12.04 15.54
N GLU A 159 14.20 -13.26 16.08
CA GLU A 159 14.71 -14.46 15.40
C GLU A 159 13.80 -14.92 14.26
N TYR A 160 12.48 -14.81 14.46
CA TYR A 160 11.45 -15.23 13.49
C TYR A 160 10.89 -14.07 12.68
N PHE A 161 11.45 -12.87 12.81
CA PHE A 161 10.87 -11.64 12.29
C PHE A 161 10.58 -11.72 10.78
N ARG A 162 11.47 -12.35 10.02
CA ARG A 162 11.31 -12.55 8.57
C ARG A 162 10.09 -13.44 8.27
N TYR A 163 9.94 -14.58 8.94
CA TYR A 163 8.77 -15.45 8.78
C TYR A 163 7.48 -14.77 9.24
N TRP A 164 7.55 -14.01 10.33
CA TRP A 164 6.46 -13.18 10.79
C TRP A 164 6.03 -12.19 9.70
N MET A 165 6.96 -11.45 9.11
CA MET A 165 6.68 -10.47 8.05
C MET A 165 6.19 -11.13 6.75
N ALA A 166 6.63 -12.35 6.43
CA ALA A 166 6.05 -13.12 5.33
C ALA A 166 4.56 -13.37 5.60
N ALA A 167 4.21 -13.83 6.81
CA ALA A 167 2.84 -14.14 7.18
C ALA A 167 1.96 -12.88 7.33
N VAL A 168 2.33 -11.94 8.21
CA VAL A 168 1.47 -10.81 8.56
C VAL A 168 1.66 -9.61 7.64
N GLY A 169 2.88 -9.36 7.16
CA GLY A 169 3.14 -8.31 6.18
C GLY A 169 2.56 -8.69 4.83
N GLY A 170 3.08 -9.77 4.24
CA GLY A 170 2.62 -10.24 2.95
C GLY A 170 1.16 -10.72 2.94
N GLY A 171 0.77 -11.57 3.90
CA GLY A 171 -0.62 -12.02 4.04
C GLY A 171 -1.59 -10.89 4.39
N GLY A 172 -1.17 -9.93 5.22
CA GLY A 172 -1.98 -8.75 5.56
C GLY A 172 -2.27 -7.87 4.35
N LEU A 173 -1.31 -7.70 3.44
CA LEU A 173 -1.53 -6.99 2.18
C LEU A 173 -2.52 -7.73 1.27
N ILE A 174 -2.44 -9.06 1.18
CA ILE A 174 -3.38 -9.87 0.40
C ILE A 174 -4.80 -9.75 0.97
N VAL A 175 -4.96 -9.96 2.28
CA VAL A 175 -6.26 -9.82 2.96
C VAL A 175 -6.81 -8.41 2.80
N GLY A 176 -5.95 -7.39 2.95
CA GLY A 176 -6.31 -5.99 2.74
C GLY A 176 -6.75 -5.69 1.30
N GLY A 177 -6.08 -6.29 0.32
CA GLY A 177 -6.48 -6.20 -1.10
C GLY A 177 -7.85 -6.84 -1.34
N LEU A 178 -8.07 -8.05 -0.83
CA LEU A 178 -9.37 -8.74 -0.94
C LEU A 178 -10.49 -7.95 -0.22
N TRP A 179 -10.20 -7.36 0.93
CA TRP A 179 -11.15 -6.52 1.65
C TRP A 179 -11.50 -5.24 0.88
N MET A 180 -10.53 -4.62 0.20
CA MET A 180 -10.81 -3.47 -0.68
C MET A 180 -11.53 -3.86 -1.98
N ARG A 181 -11.37 -5.09 -2.46
CA ARG A 181 -12.13 -5.57 -3.62
C ARG A 181 -13.63 -5.65 -3.34
N ASN A 182 -13.99 -6.01 -2.10
CA ASN A 182 -15.36 -6.24 -1.67
C ASN A 182 -15.99 -4.99 -1.00
N ALA A 183 -15.32 -3.84 -1.08
CA ALA A 183 -15.67 -2.57 -0.43
C ALA A 183 -16.52 -1.64 -1.30
#